data_AF-A0A963SC50-F1
#
_entry.id   AF-A0A963SC50-F1
#
_cell.length_a   1.000
_cell.length_b   1.000
_cell.length_c   1.000
_cell.angle_alpha   90.00
_cell.angle_beta   90.00
_cell.angle_gamma   90.00
#
_symmetry.space_group_name_H-M   'P 1'
#
loop_
_entity.id
_entity.type
_entity.pdbx_description
1 polymer ?
#
loop_
_entity_poly.entity_id
_entity_poly.type
_entity_poly.pdbx_seq_one_letter_code
_entity_poly.pdbx_strand_id
1 'polypeptide(L)'
;MTFDALSAAIDDSPFLSITSAASDAAITDTGIELVIDGLTFDLFGLSDAPHVEQASWAHTVAFDGMPASSRFEMLVLKPGPHLAGGHALLPVVRGWMQCAQILAEALPDCTALVWPPASLAVGAGFFCAGVRRWVERGTFPTASLVAFDTSLDGALQSKGLSYLTGQEMRLEQPLPEVLVDAERVALALAGHLALSGRIDAVQEVTAPDGRPLRLAPSTNGRFVRVTAG
;
A
#
# COMPACT_ATOMS: atom_id res chain seq x y z
N MET A 1 -11.78 -18.60 -6.09
CA MET A 1 -12.85 -18.29 -5.12
C MET A 1 -14.15 -17.90 -5.84
N THR A 2 -15.32 -18.38 -5.40
CA THR A 2 -16.64 -18.05 -5.98
C THR A 2 -17.30 -16.85 -5.30
N PHE A 3 -18.31 -16.25 -5.95
CA PHE A 3 -19.11 -15.16 -5.39
C PHE A 3 -19.81 -15.54 -4.08
N ASP A 4 -20.48 -16.70 -4.03
CA ASP A 4 -21.24 -17.12 -2.84
C ASP A 4 -20.33 -17.27 -1.61
N ALA A 5 -19.12 -17.81 -1.80
CA ALA A 5 -18.13 -17.92 -0.73
C ALA A 5 -17.67 -16.55 -0.24
N LEU A 6 -17.55 -15.57 -1.14
CA LEU A 6 -17.17 -14.21 -0.80
C LEU A 6 -18.29 -13.49 -0.05
N SER A 7 -19.52 -13.60 -0.55
CA SER A 7 -20.70 -13.01 0.10
C SER A 7 -20.83 -13.54 1.52
N ALA A 8 -20.78 -14.86 1.71
CA ALA A 8 -20.87 -15.45 3.04
C ALA A 8 -19.77 -14.96 4.00
N ALA A 9 -18.54 -14.75 3.49
CA ALA A 9 -17.43 -14.29 4.31
C ALA A 9 -17.50 -12.77 4.61
N ILE A 10 -18.16 -11.98 3.76
CA ILE A 10 -18.36 -10.54 3.97
C ILE A 10 -19.59 -10.27 4.83
N ASP A 11 -20.64 -11.08 4.76
CA ASP A 11 -21.89 -10.91 5.53
C ASP A 11 -21.64 -10.89 7.05
N ASP A 12 -20.57 -11.53 7.53
CA ASP A 12 -20.15 -11.51 8.93
C ASP A 12 -19.37 -10.23 9.33
N SER A 13 -19.03 -9.35 8.38
CA SER A 13 -18.30 -8.10 8.63
C SER A 13 -19.25 -6.93 8.90
N PRO A 14 -19.13 -6.23 10.04
CA PRO A 14 -19.95 -5.04 10.31
C PRO A 14 -19.46 -3.79 9.54
N PHE A 15 -18.33 -3.87 8.84
CA PHE A 15 -17.65 -2.72 8.22
C PHE A 15 -17.67 -2.74 6.69
N LEU A 16 -17.88 -3.90 6.08
CA LEU A 16 -17.80 -4.10 4.64
C LEU A 16 -19.11 -4.69 4.15
N SER A 17 -19.70 -4.11 3.11
CA SER A 17 -20.91 -4.64 2.48
C SER A 17 -20.74 -4.74 0.96
N ILE A 18 -21.50 -5.66 0.35
CA ILE A 18 -21.64 -5.79 -1.10
C ILE A 18 -22.89 -5.01 -1.51
N THR A 19 -22.75 -4.02 -2.39
CA THR A 19 -23.88 -3.15 -2.82
C THR A 19 -24.40 -3.48 -4.21
N SER A 20 -23.54 -4.00 -5.08
CA SER A 20 -23.97 -4.60 -6.34
C SER A 20 -23.10 -5.79 -6.68
N ALA A 21 -23.76 -6.94 -6.83
CA ALA A 21 -23.23 -8.02 -7.63
C ALA A 21 -23.78 -7.81 -9.03
N ALA A 22 -22.92 -7.94 -10.03
CA ALA A 22 -23.29 -8.16 -11.42
C ALA A 22 -24.49 -9.14 -11.55
N SER A 23 -25.73 -8.63 -11.56
CA SER A 23 -26.92 -9.46 -11.66
C SER A 23 -27.12 -9.87 -13.12
N ASP A 24 -27.31 -11.17 -13.34
CA ASP A 24 -27.75 -11.80 -14.59
C ASP A 24 -26.87 -11.63 -15.84
N ALA A 25 -26.17 -12.73 -16.15
CA ALA A 25 -26.06 -13.28 -17.51
C ALA A 25 -25.71 -12.33 -18.67
N ALA A 26 -24.68 -11.48 -18.55
CA ALA A 26 -23.86 -10.99 -19.68
C ALA A 26 -22.71 -10.07 -19.23
N ILE A 27 -22.02 -10.40 -18.13
CA ILE A 27 -21.04 -9.48 -17.55
C ILE A 27 -19.63 -9.97 -17.81
N THR A 28 -19.02 -9.43 -18.85
CA THR A 28 -17.63 -9.67 -19.22
C THR A 28 -16.66 -8.62 -18.65
N ASP A 29 -17.11 -7.64 -17.86
CA ASP A 29 -16.24 -6.52 -17.41
C ASP A 29 -16.61 -5.81 -16.09
N THR A 30 -17.69 -6.17 -15.36
CA THR A 30 -18.05 -5.46 -14.12
C THR A 30 -17.69 -6.29 -12.89
N GLY A 31 -16.75 -5.79 -12.09
CA GLY A 31 -16.40 -6.37 -10.78
C GLY A 31 -17.53 -6.25 -9.76
N ILE A 32 -17.30 -6.75 -8.56
CA ILE A 32 -18.21 -6.62 -7.43
C ILE A 32 -17.93 -5.30 -6.72
N GLU A 33 -18.97 -4.51 -6.49
CA GLU A 33 -18.86 -3.29 -5.72
C GLU A 33 -18.92 -3.59 -4.22
N LEU A 34 -17.87 -3.16 -3.52
CA LEU A 34 -17.70 -3.25 -2.08
C LEU A 34 -17.75 -1.86 -1.46
N VAL A 35 -18.43 -1.73 -0.32
CA VAL A 35 -18.58 -0.45 0.38
C VAL A 35 -18.04 -0.52 1.80
N ILE A 36 -17.21 0.46 2.15
CA ILE A 36 -16.67 0.64 3.50
C ILE A 36 -16.65 2.13 3.84
N ASP A 37 -17.24 2.52 4.97
CA ASP A 37 -17.31 3.91 5.44
C ASP A 37 -17.79 4.93 4.37
N GLY A 38 -18.67 4.50 3.45
CA GLY A 38 -19.19 5.31 2.35
C GLY A 38 -18.26 5.46 1.13
N LEU A 39 -17.13 4.75 1.10
CA LEU A 39 -16.24 4.62 -0.05
C LEU A 39 -16.56 3.32 -0.81
N THR A 40 -16.58 3.37 -2.14
CA THR A 40 -16.77 2.17 -2.97
C THR A 40 -15.47 1.68 -3.58
N PHE A 41 -15.29 0.37 -3.62
CA PHE A 41 -14.18 -0.31 -4.27
C PHE A 41 -14.71 -1.44 -5.15
N ASP A 42 -14.08 -1.66 -6.29
CA ASP A 42 -14.44 -2.72 -7.22
C ASP A 42 -13.48 -3.90 -7.07
N LEU A 43 -14.02 -5.11 -6.85
CA LEU A 43 -13.27 -6.36 -6.76
C LEU A 43 -13.43 -7.17 -8.05
N PHE A 44 -12.30 -7.60 -8.62
CA PHE A 44 -12.23 -8.41 -9.84
C PHE A 44 -11.45 -9.71 -9.60
N GLY A 45 -11.59 -10.67 -10.52
CA GLY A 45 -10.74 -11.88 -10.56
C GLY A 45 -11.29 -13.09 -9.80
N LEU A 46 -12.57 -13.06 -9.40
CA LEU A 46 -13.26 -14.26 -8.93
C LEU A 46 -13.37 -15.30 -10.04
N SER A 47 -13.55 -16.57 -9.67
CA SER A 47 -13.45 -17.72 -10.58
C SER A 47 -14.46 -17.71 -11.74
N ASP A 48 -15.52 -16.90 -11.66
CA ASP A 48 -16.54 -16.72 -12.71
C ASP A 48 -16.28 -15.49 -13.61
N ALA A 49 -15.21 -14.74 -13.35
CA ALA A 49 -14.82 -13.52 -14.06
C ALA A 49 -13.55 -13.75 -14.92
N PRO A 50 -13.24 -12.87 -15.89
CA PRO A 50 -12.01 -12.97 -16.68
C PRO A 50 -10.77 -13.04 -15.78
N HIS A 51 -9.82 -13.92 -16.12
CA HIS A 51 -8.55 -14.02 -15.42
C HIS A 51 -7.84 -12.66 -15.40
N VAL A 52 -7.45 -12.23 -14.20
CA VAL A 52 -6.56 -11.09 -14.03
C VAL A 52 -5.12 -11.56 -14.24
N GLU A 53 -4.36 -10.82 -15.05
CA GLU A 53 -2.92 -11.03 -15.19
C GLU A 53 -2.20 -10.88 -13.85
N GLN A 54 -1.24 -11.76 -13.59
CA GLN A 54 -0.45 -11.72 -12.36
C GLN A 54 0.43 -10.47 -12.35
N ALA A 55 0.20 -9.58 -11.37
CA ALA A 55 1.09 -8.46 -11.12
C ALA A 55 2.50 -8.94 -10.72
N SER A 56 3.53 -8.35 -11.32
CA SER A 56 4.91 -8.55 -10.89
C SER A 56 5.27 -7.65 -9.71
N TRP A 57 6.12 -8.16 -8.80
CA TRP A 57 6.71 -7.38 -7.71
C TRP A 57 8.24 -7.51 -7.73
N ALA A 58 8.93 -6.45 -7.34
CA ALA A 58 10.38 -6.40 -7.17
C ALA A 58 10.80 -6.49 -5.69
N HIS A 59 9.89 -6.18 -4.77
CA HIS A 59 10.13 -6.15 -3.34
C HIS A 59 9.17 -7.09 -2.60
N THR A 60 9.65 -7.65 -1.48
CA THR A 60 8.85 -8.53 -0.61
C THR A 60 9.05 -8.16 0.86
N VAL A 61 7.96 -8.14 1.63
CA VAL A 61 8.00 -7.98 3.10
C VAL A 61 7.18 -9.07 3.76
N ALA A 62 7.80 -9.83 4.67
CA ALA A 62 7.17 -10.94 5.38
C ALA A 62 6.44 -11.93 4.43
N PHE A 63 6.96 -12.06 3.20
CA PHE A 63 6.43 -12.92 2.16
C PHE A 63 7.59 -13.70 1.56
N ASP A 64 7.59 -15.01 1.79
CA ASP A 64 8.71 -15.89 1.42
C ASP A 64 8.68 -16.31 -0.06
N GLY A 65 7.84 -15.67 -0.88
CA GLY A 65 7.66 -15.98 -2.29
C GLY A 65 6.92 -17.31 -2.51
N MET A 66 7.08 -17.88 -3.71
CA MET A 66 6.44 -19.12 -4.12
C MET A 66 7.43 -20.25 -4.32
N PRO A 67 7.00 -21.52 -4.16
CA PRO A 67 7.58 -22.63 -4.89
C PRO A 67 7.43 -22.38 -6.41
N ALA A 68 8.50 -22.61 -7.17
CA ALA A 68 8.63 -22.25 -8.59
C ALA A 68 7.53 -22.79 -9.55
N SER A 69 6.71 -23.75 -9.12
CA SER A 69 5.65 -24.38 -9.91
C SER A 69 4.22 -23.93 -9.57
N SER A 70 4.04 -23.02 -8.62
CA SER A 70 2.70 -22.56 -8.23
C SER A 70 2.20 -21.47 -9.18
N ARG A 71 0.88 -21.25 -9.26
CA ARG A 71 0.27 -20.03 -9.84
C ARG A 71 -0.67 -19.46 -8.79
N PHE A 72 -0.67 -18.15 -8.59
CA PHE A 72 -1.66 -17.50 -7.73
C PHE A 72 -2.96 -17.27 -8.49
N GLU A 73 -4.09 -17.44 -7.80
CA GLU A 73 -5.33 -16.76 -8.16
C GLU A 73 -5.21 -15.31 -7.68
N MET A 74 -5.47 -14.34 -8.56
CA MET A 74 -5.31 -12.92 -8.26
C MET A 74 -6.69 -12.27 -8.16
N LEU A 75 -6.97 -11.70 -6.99
CA LEU A 75 -8.06 -10.77 -6.81
C LEU A 75 -7.53 -9.35 -6.91
N VAL A 76 -8.22 -8.49 -7.65
CA VAL A 76 -7.83 -7.09 -7.81
C VAL A 76 -8.90 -6.21 -7.23
N LEU A 77 -8.51 -5.43 -6.23
CA LEU A 77 -9.35 -4.41 -5.61
C LEU A 77 -8.93 -3.04 -6.16
N LYS A 78 -9.88 -2.25 -6.66
CA LYS A 78 -9.62 -0.90 -7.20
C LYS A 78 -10.54 0.13 -6.54
N PRO A 79 -10.13 1.40 -6.36
CA PRO A 79 -11.05 2.47 -6.04
C PRO A 79 -12.10 2.61 -7.16
N GLY A 80 -13.35 2.81 -6.79
CA GLY A 80 -14.43 3.01 -7.77
C GLY A 80 -14.20 4.25 -8.64
N PRO A 81 -14.85 4.36 -9.83
CA PRO A 81 -14.60 5.43 -10.80
C PRO A 81 -14.74 6.85 -10.23
N HIS A 82 -15.63 7.06 -9.26
CA HIS A 82 -15.85 8.36 -8.64
C HIS A 82 -14.72 8.78 -7.67
N LEU A 83 -13.88 7.84 -7.23
CA LEU A 83 -12.69 8.11 -6.42
C LEU A 83 -11.46 8.42 -7.29
N ALA A 84 -11.56 8.34 -8.62
CA ALA A 84 -10.41 8.51 -9.52
C ALA A 84 -9.66 9.84 -9.34
N GLY A 85 -10.37 10.93 -9.00
CA GLY A 85 -9.75 12.24 -8.73
C GLY A 85 -9.09 12.37 -7.35
N GLY A 86 -9.33 11.42 -6.44
CA GLY A 86 -8.91 11.46 -5.03
C GLY A 86 -8.32 10.15 -4.51
N HIS A 87 -7.90 9.24 -5.41
CA HIS A 87 -7.43 7.89 -5.05
C HIS A 87 -6.19 7.88 -4.13
N ALA A 88 -5.43 8.97 -4.14
CA ALA A 88 -4.25 9.18 -3.31
C ALA A 88 -4.56 9.84 -1.96
N LEU A 89 -5.80 10.32 -1.74
CA LEU A 89 -6.19 10.94 -0.48
C LEU A 89 -6.11 9.91 0.64
N LEU A 90 -5.49 10.30 1.76
CA LEU A 90 -5.25 9.40 2.88
C LEU A 90 -6.51 8.67 3.39
N PRO A 91 -7.70 9.30 3.48
CA PRO A 91 -8.93 8.59 3.85
C PRO A 91 -9.32 7.50 2.84
N VAL A 92 -9.13 7.74 1.54
CA VAL A 92 -9.43 6.77 0.48
C VAL A 92 -8.46 5.59 0.57
N VAL A 93 -7.16 5.86 0.72
CA VAL A 93 -6.15 4.80 0.89
C VAL A 93 -6.39 4.01 2.16
N ARG A 94 -6.78 4.66 3.25
CA ARG A 94 -7.14 3.98 4.50
C ARG A 94 -8.31 3.01 4.31
N GLY A 95 -9.41 3.47 3.70
CA GLY A 95 -10.56 2.62 3.37
C GLY A 95 -10.19 1.49 2.42
N TRP A 96 -9.33 1.77 1.43
CA TRP A 96 -8.87 0.76 0.48
C TRP A 96 -8.07 -0.35 1.17
N MET A 97 -7.12 0.03 2.04
CA MET A 97 -6.31 -0.93 2.77
C MET A 97 -7.14 -1.71 3.80
N GLN A 98 -8.11 -1.06 4.44
CA GLN A 98 -9.03 -1.72 5.36
C GLN A 98 -9.92 -2.73 4.63
N CYS A 99 -10.45 -2.37 3.46
CA CYS A 99 -11.19 -3.30 2.60
C CYS A 99 -10.32 -4.50 2.22
N ALA A 100 -9.08 -4.26 1.77
CA ALA A 100 -8.15 -5.33 1.44
C ALA A 100 -7.80 -6.23 2.65
N GLN A 101 -7.69 -5.65 3.86
CA GLN A 101 -7.44 -6.38 5.10
C GLN A 101 -8.62 -7.26 5.49
N ILE A 102 -9.86 -6.75 5.43
CA ILE A 102 -11.07 -7.54 5.70
C ILE A 102 -11.19 -8.69 4.71
N LEU A 103 -10.98 -8.42 3.41
CA LEU A 103 -10.96 -9.46 2.38
C LEU A 103 -9.88 -10.51 2.66
N ALA A 104 -8.63 -10.11 2.92
CA ALA A 104 -7.55 -11.05 3.19
C ALA A 104 -7.82 -11.93 4.42
N GLU A 105 -8.54 -11.42 5.44
CA GLU A 105 -8.94 -12.20 6.62
C GLU A 105 -10.11 -13.15 6.37
N ALA A 106 -11.04 -12.76 5.50
CA ALA A 106 -12.12 -13.60 5.00
C ALA A 106 -11.62 -14.75 4.11
N LEU A 107 -10.40 -14.63 3.56
CA LEU A 107 -9.79 -15.55 2.61
C LEU A 107 -8.69 -16.39 3.26
N PRO A 108 -8.97 -17.63 3.70
CA PRO A 108 -7.97 -18.44 4.40
C PRO A 108 -6.73 -18.75 3.56
N ASP A 109 -6.87 -18.78 2.23
CA ASP A 109 -5.77 -19.04 1.28
C ASP A 109 -5.07 -17.76 0.78
N CYS A 110 -5.43 -16.57 1.30
CA CYS A 110 -4.74 -15.34 0.95
C CYS A 110 -3.33 -15.34 1.53
N THR A 111 -2.33 -15.47 0.66
CA THR A 111 -0.92 -15.54 1.09
C THR A 111 -0.24 -14.16 1.15
N ALA A 112 -0.62 -13.26 0.26
CA ALA A 112 0.02 -11.95 0.11
C ALA A 112 -0.90 -10.92 -0.52
N LEU A 113 -0.57 -9.65 -0.28
CA LEU A 113 -1.12 -8.52 -0.97
C LEU A 113 -0.05 -7.85 -1.81
N VAL A 114 -0.42 -7.45 -3.02
CA VAL A 114 0.47 -6.73 -3.93
C VAL A 114 0.06 -5.26 -3.96
N TRP A 115 1.02 -4.37 -3.72
CA TRP A 115 0.89 -2.93 -3.87
C TRP A 115 1.72 -2.46 -5.08
N PRO A 116 1.08 -2.33 -6.26
CA PRO A 116 1.77 -1.99 -7.50
C PRO A 116 2.58 -0.68 -7.47
N PRO A 117 2.13 0.40 -6.81
CA PRO A 117 2.90 1.65 -6.78
C PRO A 117 4.32 1.50 -6.21
N ALA A 118 4.55 0.53 -5.33
CA ALA A 118 5.87 0.22 -4.80
C ALA A 118 6.49 -1.05 -5.40
N SER A 119 5.82 -1.72 -6.36
CA SER A 119 6.18 -3.06 -6.84
C SER A 119 6.44 -4.03 -5.66
N LEU A 120 5.55 -4.00 -4.67
CA LEU A 120 5.75 -4.62 -3.37
C LEU A 120 4.72 -5.72 -3.13
N ALA A 121 5.18 -6.91 -2.74
CA ALA A 121 4.34 -7.96 -2.18
C ALA A 121 4.54 -8.08 -0.67
N VAL A 122 3.45 -8.16 0.08
CA VAL A 122 3.45 -8.19 1.55
C VAL A 122 2.69 -9.42 2.02
N GLY A 123 3.26 -10.20 2.94
CA GLY A 123 2.57 -11.37 3.48
C GLY A 123 1.28 -10.98 4.18
N ALA A 124 0.20 -11.74 3.94
CA ALA A 124 -1.14 -11.38 4.38
C ALA A 124 -1.23 -11.11 5.88
N GLY A 125 -0.64 -11.98 6.72
CA GLY A 125 -0.64 -11.80 8.18
C GLY A 125 0.05 -10.50 8.64
N PHE A 126 1.19 -10.15 8.02
CA PHE A 126 1.90 -8.90 8.34
C PHE A 126 1.11 -7.67 7.89
N PHE A 127 0.56 -7.71 6.67
CA PHE A 127 -0.29 -6.65 6.14
C PHE A 127 -1.51 -6.40 7.04
N CYS A 128 -2.28 -7.46 7.33
CA CYS A 128 -3.51 -7.35 8.11
C CYS A 128 -3.24 -6.81 9.52
N ALA A 129 -2.18 -7.28 10.18
CA ALA A 129 -1.78 -6.76 11.48
C ALA A 129 -1.40 -5.27 11.43
N GLY A 130 -0.67 -4.83 10.39
CA GLY A 130 -0.27 -3.45 10.19
C GLY A 130 -1.46 -2.52 9.92
N VAL A 131 -2.34 -2.92 8.99
CA VAL A 131 -3.53 -2.15 8.63
C VAL A 131 -4.52 -2.05 9.78
N ARG A 132 -4.78 -3.13 10.52
CA ARG A 132 -5.67 -3.10 11.70
C ARG A 132 -5.21 -2.04 12.70
N ARG A 133 -3.93 -2.06 13.07
CA ARG A 133 -3.35 -1.06 13.98
C ARG A 133 -3.54 0.35 13.44
N TRP A 134 -3.33 0.57 12.15
CA TRP A 134 -3.47 1.89 11.55
C TRP A 134 -4.92 2.39 11.56
N VAL A 135 -5.87 1.54 11.20
CA VAL A 135 -7.32 1.82 11.23
C VAL A 135 -7.76 2.17 12.66
N GLU A 136 -7.24 1.46 13.67
CA GLU A 136 -7.44 1.71 15.10
C GLU A 136 -6.68 2.94 15.63
N ARG A 137 -6.33 3.90 14.75
CA ARG A 137 -5.61 5.16 15.05
C ARG A 137 -4.13 4.98 15.44
N GLY A 138 -3.55 3.82 15.15
CA GLY A 138 -2.12 3.56 15.30
C GLY A 138 -1.27 4.10 14.14
N THR A 139 -0.05 3.59 14.01
CA THR A 139 0.96 4.08 13.06
C THR A 139 0.60 3.72 11.62
N PHE A 140 1.00 4.59 10.68
CA PHE A 140 0.92 4.29 9.26
C PHE A 140 1.74 3.03 8.90
N PRO A 141 1.22 2.09 8.10
CA PRO A 141 1.89 0.83 7.80
C PRO A 141 2.91 1.02 6.67
N THR A 142 3.97 1.81 6.92
CA THR A 142 4.97 2.15 5.88
C THR A 142 5.52 0.92 5.17
N ALA A 143 5.89 -0.11 5.92
CA ALA A 143 6.47 -1.35 5.38
C ALA A 143 5.49 -2.17 4.50
N SER A 144 4.20 -1.81 4.48
CA SER A 144 3.19 -2.42 3.60
C SER A 144 2.93 -1.62 2.33
N LEU A 145 3.39 -0.37 2.24
CA LEU A 145 3.02 0.56 1.17
C LEU A 145 4.21 1.25 0.49
N VAL A 146 5.39 1.21 1.12
CA VAL A 146 6.60 1.84 0.63
C VAL A 146 7.74 0.83 0.67
N ALA A 147 8.40 0.66 -0.47
CA ALA A 147 9.63 -0.10 -0.58
C ALA A 147 10.84 0.85 -0.70
N PHE A 148 12.05 0.31 -0.56
CA PHE A 148 13.29 1.08 -0.70
C PHE A 148 14.27 0.35 -1.62
N ASP A 149 14.92 1.14 -2.49
CA ASP A 149 16.07 0.73 -3.29
C ASP A 149 17.32 1.43 -2.79
N THR A 150 18.43 0.71 -2.76
CA THR A 150 19.76 1.30 -2.61
C THR A 150 20.28 1.71 -3.98
N SER A 151 20.52 3.01 -4.17
CA SER A 151 21.11 3.57 -5.38
C SER A 151 22.60 3.24 -5.49
N LEU A 152 23.17 3.39 -6.70
CA LEU A 152 24.60 3.14 -6.96
C LEU A 152 25.54 4.00 -6.09
N ASP A 153 25.09 5.17 -5.66
CA ASP A 153 25.81 6.09 -4.77
C ASP A 153 25.53 5.82 -3.27
N GLY A 154 24.85 4.72 -2.95
CA GLY A 154 24.55 4.29 -1.58
C GLY A 154 23.35 4.99 -0.94
N ALA A 155 22.67 5.90 -1.64
CA ALA A 155 21.46 6.55 -1.14
C ALA A 155 20.28 5.56 -1.10
N LEU A 156 19.46 5.64 -0.05
CA LEU A 156 18.19 4.90 0.02
C LEU A 156 17.09 5.71 -0.64
N GLN A 157 16.40 5.14 -1.61
CA GLN A 157 15.31 5.79 -2.34
C GLN A 157 14.02 5.03 -2.16
N SER A 158 12.94 5.72 -1.82
CA SER A 158 11.63 5.09 -1.72
C SER A 158 11.04 4.73 -3.09
N LYS A 159 10.12 3.77 -3.06
CA LYS A 159 9.21 3.43 -4.14
C LYS A 159 7.78 3.40 -3.60
N GLY A 160 6.87 4.04 -4.31
CA GLY A 160 5.45 4.07 -3.99
C GLY A 160 5.04 5.20 -3.05
N LEU A 161 5.98 5.90 -2.40
CA LEU A 161 5.65 7.07 -1.57
C LEU A 161 5.04 8.19 -2.42
N SER A 162 5.49 8.30 -3.68
CA SER A 162 4.97 9.28 -4.62
C SER A 162 3.49 9.10 -4.94
N TYR A 163 2.93 7.91 -4.75
CA TYR A 163 1.49 7.70 -4.88
C TYR A 163 0.71 8.55 -3.85
N LEU A 164 1.25 8.74 -2.65
CA LEU A 164 0.59 9.45 -1.55
C LEU A 164 0.94 10.94 -1.53
N THR A 165 2.19 11.29 -1.85
CA THR A 165 2.73 12.64 -1.65
C THR A 165 3.06 13.37 -2.96
N GLY A 166 3.01 12.68 -4.10
CA GLY A 166 3.55 13.16 -5.37
C GLY A 166 5.10 13.23 -5.40
N GLN A 167 5.79 12.73 -4.37
CA GLN A 167 7.25 12.73 -4.25
C GLN A 167 7.77 11.38 -3.74
N GLU A 168 8.86 10.88 -4.33
CA GLU A 168 9.67 9.86 -3.67
C GLU A 168 10.65 10.52 -2.68
N MET A 169 10.96 9.84 -1.59
CA MET A 169 12.00 10.23 -0.66
C MET A 169 13.34 9.65 -1.09
N ARG A 170 14.40 10.45 -0.96
CA ARG A 170 15.77 10.01 -1.18
C ARG A 170 16.63 10.42 0.01
N LEU A 171 17.12 9.43 0.74
CA LEU A 171 18.02 9.59 1.87
C LEU A 171 19.47 9.53 1.38
N GLU A 172 20.11 10.69 1.34
CA GLU A 172 21.45 10.88 0.77
C GLU A 172 22.55 10.37 1.72
N GLN A 173 23.67 9.92 1.13
CA GLN A 173 24.89 9.58 1.86
C GLN A 173 25.91 10.75 1.81
N PRO A 174 26.88 10.81 2.77
CA PRO A 174 26.95 9.99 3.97
C PRO A 174 25.95 10.46 5.01
N LEU A 175 25.14 9.52 5.48
CA LEU A 175 24.55 9.60 6.79
C LEU A 175 25.67 9.27 7.80
N PRO A 176 25.84 10.01 8.92
CA PRO A 176 26.89 9.70 9.90
C PRO A 176 26.91 8.21 10.28
N GLU A 177 28.10 7.59 10.42
CA GLU A 177 28.31 6.13 10.66
C GLU A 177 27.50 5.55 11.83
N VAL A 178 26.94 6.40 12.68
CA VAL A 178 26.19 6.08 13.90
C VAL A 178 24.68 6.28 13.72
N LEU A 179 24.17 6.50 12.50
CA LEU A 179 22.74 6.34 12.25
C LEU A 179 22.42 4.86 12.41
N VAL A 180 21.99 4.52 13.63
CA VAL A 180 21.50 3.20 13.98
C VAL A 180 20.37 2.90 13.00
N ASP A 181 20.64 2.06 12.00
CA ASP A 181 19.68 1.53 11.04
C ASP A 181 19.03 2.59 10.13
N ALA A 182 19.72 2.94 9.03
CA ALA A 182 19.22 3.87 8.01
C ALA A 182 17.86 3.46 7.44
N GLU A 183 17.55 2.16 7.42
CA GLU A 183 16.24 1.65 6.99
C GLU A 183 15.14 2.01 7.99
N ARG A 184 15.39 1.91 9.29
CA ARG A 184 14.43 2.35 10.32
C ARG A 184 14.13 3.84 10.22
N VAL A 185 15.15 4.67 9.99
CA VAL A 185 14.95 6.11 9.77
C VAL A 185 14.17 6.37 8.49
N ALA A 186 14.51 5.67 7.40
CA ALA A 186 13.78 5.78 6.14
C ALA A 186 12.30 5.38 6.29
N LEU A 187 12.01 4.28 6.98
CA LEU A 187 10.64 3.81 7.25
C LEU A 187 9.84 4.81 8.09
N ALA A 188 10.44 5.35 9.16
CA ALA A 188 9.80 6.33 10.01
C ALA A 188 9.51 7.64 9.24
N LEU A 189 10.49 8.12 8.47
CA LEU A 189 10.35 9.37 7.72
C LEU A 189 9.36 9.23 6.56
N ALA A 190 9.39 8.12 5.82
CA ALA A 190 8.40 7.86 4.77
C ALA A 190 6.98 7.76 5.34
N GLY A 191 6.81 7.16 6.52
CA GLY A 191 5.52 7.15 7.23
C GLY A 191 5.07 8.54 7.64
N HIS A 192 5.98 9.37 8.15
CA HIS A 192 5.68 10.78 8.45
C HIS A 192 5.25 11.55 7.19
N LEU A 193 6.00 11.42 6.09
CA LEU A 193 5.69 12.06 4.80
C LEU A 193 4.37 11.59 4.20
N ALA A 194 4.04 10.31 4.31
CA ALA A 194 2.75 9.78 3.87
C ALA A 194 1.56 10.44 4.59
N LEU A 195 1.75 10.84 5.86
CA LEU A 195 0.72 11.49 6.67
C LEU A 195 0.69 13.02 6.50
N SER A 196 1.85 13.64 6.29
CA SER A 196 2.00 15.10 6.21
C SER A 196 1.93 15.64 4.78
N GLY A 197 2.13 14.79 3.78
CA GLY A 197 1.98 15.11 2.37
C GLY A 197 3.27 15.59 1.71
N ARG A 198 3.09 16.38 0.66
CA ARG A 198 4.15 16.89 -0.20
C ARG A 198 5.03 17.92 0.52
N ILE A 199 6.34 17.90 0.26
CA ILE A 199 7.28 18.92 0.73
C ILE A 199 7.52 19.93 -0.39
N ASP A 200 7.05 21.18 -0.21
CA ASP A 200 7.19 22.25 -1.20
C ASP A 200 8.26 23.28 -0.86
N ALA A 201 8.76 23.26 0.38
CA ALA A 201 9.82 24.13 0.86
C ALA A 201 10.80 23.34 1.73
N VAL A 202 11.99 23.89 1.94
CA VAL A 202 12.98 23.29 2.86
C VAL A 202 12.41 23.25 4.27
N GLN A 203 12.59 22.11 4.94
CA GLN A 203 12.14 21.88 6.32
C GLN A 203 13.23 21.16 7.12
N GLU A 204 13.26 21.41 8.42
CA GLU A 204 14.07 20.64 9.37
C GLU A 204 13.17 19.77 10.23
N VAL A 205 13.54 18.51 10.38
CA VAL A 205 12.83 17.55 11.23
C VAL A 205 13.81 16.82 12.13
N THR A 206 13.34 16.29 13.24
CA THR A 206 14.15 15.46 14.12
C THR A 206 13.96 13.99 13.77
N ALA A 207 15.04 13.28 13.47
CA ALA A 207 15.04 11.84 13.28
C ALA A 207 14.63 11.10 14.57
N PRO A 208 14.19 9.83 14.48
CA PRO A 208 13.87 9.02 15.66
C PRO A 208 15.02 8.88 16.67
N ASP A 209 16.27 9.07 16.23
CA ASP A 209 17.47 9.05 17.07
C ASP A 209 17.81 10.42 17.69
N GLY A 210 16.98 11.44 17.47
CA GLY A 210 17.12 12.79 18.02
C GLY A 210 17.94 13.76 17.16
N ARG A 211 18.46 13.35 16.00
CA ARG A 211 19.32 14.22 15.16
C ARG A 211 18.52 15.08 14.19
N PRO A 212 19.01 16.28 13.83
CA PRO A 212 18.36 17.09 12.81
C PRO A 212 18.57 16.47 11.42
N LEU A 213 17.48 16.40 10.66
CA LEU A 213 17.45 16.07 9.25
C LEU A 213 16.90 17.26 8.48
N ARG A 214 17.51 17.54 7.33
CA ARG A 214 17.04 18.55 6.40
C ARG A 214 16.33 17.89 5.23
N LEU A 215 15.08 18.28 5.03
CA LEU A 215 14.24 17.85 3.90
C LEU A 215 14.20 18.99 2.89
N ALA A 216 14.51 18.69 1.63
CA ALA A 216 14.44 19.68 0.55
C ALA A 216 13.81 19.10 -0.71
N PRO A 217 12.84 19.79 -1.33
CA PRO A 217 12.35 19.37 -2.63
C PRO A 217 13.47 19.46 -3.66
N SER A 218 13.56 18.44 -4.51
CA SER A 218 14.39 18.48 -5.72
C SER A 218 13.87 19.52 -6.70
N THR A 219 14.75 19.97 -7.61
CA THR A 219 14.43 20.98 -8.62
C THR A 219 13.27 20.58 -9.54
N ASN A 220 13.12 19.29 -9.84
CA ASN A 220 12.01 18.77 -10.65
C ASN A 220 10.73 18.48 -9.83
N GLY A 221 10.77 18.68 -8.51
CA GLY A 221 9.65 18.48 -7.61
C GLY A 221 9.19 17.02 -7.46
N ARG A 222 9.95 16.04 -7.97
CA ARG A 222 9.61 14.60 -7.91
C ARG A 222 10.19 13.88 -6.70
N PHE A 223 11.19 14.48 -6.08
CA PHE A 223 11.86 13.93 -4.90
C PHE A 223 11.88 14.93 -3.76
N VAL A 224 11.82 14.41 -2.54
CA VAL A 224 12.35 15.07 -1.34
C VAL A 224 13.70 14.44 -0.99
N ARG A 225 14.75 15.27 -0.98
CA ARG A 225 16.09 14.87 -0.56
C ARG A 225 16.22 15.06 0.94
N VAL A 226 16.75 14.04 1.60
CA VAL A 226 16.96 14.01 3.05
C VAL A 226 18.46 13.95 3.29
N THR A 227 18.99 14.95 3.98
CA THR A 227 20.40 15.05 4.39
C THR A 227 20.48 15.26 5.89
N ALA A 228 21.66 15.11 6.48
CA ALA A 228 21.92 15.66 7.81
C ALA A 228 21.63 17.17 7.82
N GLY A 229 21.06 17.65 8.93
CA GLY A 229 20.82 19.07 9.21
C GLY A 229 22.06 19.79 9.72
#